data_AF-A0A963RWG1-F1
#
_entry.id   AF-A0A963RWG1-F1
#
_cell.length_a   1.000
_cell.length_b   1.000
_cell.length_c   1.000
_cell.angle_alpha   90.00
_cell.angle_beta   90.00
_cell.angle_gamma   90.00
#
_symmetry.space_group_name_H-M   'P 1'
#
loop_
_entity.id
_entity.type
_entity.pdbx_description
1 polymer ?
#
loop_
_entity_poly.entity_id
_entity_poly.type
_entity_poly.pdbx_seq_one_letter_code
_entity_poly.pdbx_strand_id
1 'polypeptide(L)' 'WTAMDARAAGFETYVIEDATRAIDLNGSLAAAWKQMAAKGVKRIQSGDVATA' A
#
# COMPACT_ATOMS: atom_id res chain seq x y z
N TRP A 1 1.44 3.07 -8.71
CA TRP A 1 2.68 3.68 -8.16
C TRP A 1 2.44 4.84 -7.21
N THR A 2 1.21 5.36 -7.10
CA THR A 2 0.79 6.45 -6.19
C THR A 2 1.29 6.36 -4.74
N ALA A 3 1.11 5.22 -4.05
CA ALA A 3 1.45 5.12 -2.62
C ALA A 3 2.97 5.24 -2.36
N MET A 4 3.78 4.71 -3.27
CA MET A 4 5.24 4.85 -3.17
C MET A 4 5.69 6.29 -3.42
N ASP A 5 5.04 6.96 -4.36
CA ASP A 5 5.34 8.36 -4.71
C ASP A 5 4.95 9.29 -3.56
N ALA A 6 3.79 9.07 -2.93
CA ALA A 6 3.38 9.78 -1.72
C ALA A 6 4.43 9.63 -0.61
N ARG A 7 4.98 8.42 -0.43
CA ARG A 7 6.01 8.21 0.57
C ARG A 7 7.34 8.88 0.22
N ALA A 8 7.71 8.90 -1.06
CA ALA A 8 8.89 9.62 -1.55
C ALA A 8 8.74 11.15 -1.40
N ALA A 9 7.51 11.67 -1.49
CA ALA A 9 7.19 13.08 -1.25
C ALA A 9 7.14 13.44 0.26
N GLY A 10 7.39 12.48 1.16
CA GLY A 10 7.46 12.71 2.61
C GLY A 10 6.14 12.57 3.35
N PHE A 11 5.05 12.21 2.67
CA PHE A 11 3.76 11.99 3.33
C PHE A 11 3.79 10.69 4.14
N GLU A 12 3.04 10.67 5.25
CA GLU A 12 2.65 9.40 5.85
C GLU A 12 1.63 8.73 4.93
N THR A 13 1.84 7.45 4.61
CA THR A 13 1.08 6.78 3.56
C THR A 13 0.62 5.39 4.00
N TYR A 14 -0.68 5.17 3.82
CA TYR A 14 -1.37 3.93 4.12
C TYR A 14 -2.10 3.42 2.87
N VAL A 15 -2.12 2.11 2.68
CA VAL A 15 -2.95 1.44 1.67
C VAL A 15 -3.95 0.54 2.38
N ILE A 16 -5.23 0.75 2.09
CA ILE A 16 -6.35 -0.02 2.62
C ILE A 16 -6.54 -1.25 1.71
N GLU A 17 -6.15 -2.42 2.20
CA GLU A 17 -6.12 -3.64 1.39
C GLU A 17 -7.52 -4.10 0.96
N ASP A 18 -8.47 -4.14 1.87
CA ASP A 18 -9.84 -4.60 1.65
C ASP A 18 -10.69 -3.64 0.81
N ALA A 19 -10.27 -2.37 0.71
CA ALA A 19 -10.88 -1.39 -0.19
C ALA A 19 -10.26 -1.35 -1.58
N THR A 20 -9.29 -2.22 -1.88
CA THR A 20 -8.59 -2.26 -3.17
C THR A 20 -8.55 -3.68 -3.75
N ARG A 21 -8.35 -3.79 -5.07
CA ARG A 21 -8.22 -5.09 -5.73
C ARG A 21 -7.06 -5.05 -6.73
N ALA A 22 -6.16 -6.02 -6.60
CA ALA A 22 -5.08 -6.21 -7.56
C ALA A 22 -5.58 -6.95 -8.80
N ILE A 23 -4.98 -6.62 -9.95
CA ILE A 23 -5.14 -7.37 -11.20
C ILE A 23 -4.32 -8.69 -11.13
N ASP A 24 -3.25 -8.68 -10.33
CA ASP A 24 -2.34 -9.80 -10.06
C ASP A 24 -1.84 -10.57 -11.31
N LEU A 25 -1.35 -9.81 -12.30
CA LEU A 25 -0.72 -10.40 -13.47
C LEU A 25 0.61 -11.06 -13.06
N ASN A 26 0.79 -12.36 -13.33
CA ASN A 26 2.04 -13.11 -13.05
C ASN A 26 2.57 -12.98 -11.61
N GLY A 27 1.70 -12.91 -10.60
CA GLY A 27 2.12 -12.75 -9.19
C GLY A 27 2.67 -11.36 -8.86
N SER A 28 2.35 -10.35 -9.69
CA SER A 28 2.76 -8.95 -9.48
C SER A 28 2.28 -8.37 -8.16
N LEU A 29 1.23 -8.92 -7.53
CA LEU A 29 0.72 -8.45 -6.25
C LEU A 29 1.77 -8.59 -5.14
N ALA A 30 2.40 -9.76 -5.02
CA ALA A 30 3.38 -10.02 -3.98
C ALA A 30 4.62 -9.12 -4.15
N ALA A 31 5.04 -8.88 -5.40
CA ALA A 31 6.14 -7.98 -5.72
C ALA A 31 5.80 -6.53 -5.34
N ALA A 32 4.59 -6.06 -5.68
CA ALA A 32 4.14 -4.70 -5.35
C ALA A 32 4.08 -4.46 -3.84
N TRP A 33 3.58 -5.43 -3.06
CA TRP A 33 3.57 -5.31 -1.60
C TRP A 33 4.97 -5.24 -1.00
N LYS A 34 5.92 -6.07 -1.47
CA LYS A 34 7.31 -5.99 -1.03
C LYS A 34 7.94 -4.63 -1.32
N GLN A 35 7.68 -4.06 -2.50
CA GLN A 35 8.19 -2.74 -2.87
C GLN A 35 7.56 -1.62 -2.01
N MET A 36 6.26 -1.69 -1.74
CA MET A 36 5.56 -0.73 -0.89
C MET A 36 6.08 -0.76 0.55
N ALA A 37 6.20 -1.95 1.14
CA ALA A 37 6.74 -2.12 2.50
C ALA A 37 8.20 -1.64 2.60
N ALA A 38 9.04 -1.94 1.61
CA ALA A 38 10.43 -1.48 1.57
C ALA A 38 10.56 0.05 1.52
N LYS A 39 9.57 0.74 0.94
CA LYS A 39 9.51 2.21 0.92
C LYS A 39 8.82 2.80 2.15
N GLY A 40 8.33 1.99 3.08
CA GLY A 40 7.67 2.44 4.31
C GLY A 40 6.18 2.79 4.15
N VAL A 41 5.54 2.30 3.08
CA VAL A 41 4.07 2.36 2.96
C VAL A 41 3.47 1.30 3.88
N LYS A 42 2.52 1.70 4.71
CA LYS A 42 1.85 0.80 5.67
C LYS A 42 0.59 0.18 5.03
N ARG A 43 0.31 -1.08 5.37
CA ARG A 43 -0.91 -1.79 4.96
C ARG A 43 -1.89 -1.84 6.12
N ILE A 44 -3.13 -1.46 5.88
CA ILE A 44 -4.20 -1.45 6.89
C ILE A 44 -5.50 -2.07 6.33
N GLN A 45 -6.42 -2.41 7.21
CA GLN A 45 -7.81 -2.73 6.85
C GLN A 45 -8.68 -1.48 7.00
N SER A 46 -9.85 -1.45 6.35
CA SER A 46 -10.76 -0.29 6.41
C SER A 46 -11.21 0.02 7.84
N GLY A 47 -11.32 -1.00 8.70
CA GLY A 47 -11.63 -0.83 10.11
C GLY A 47 -10.55 -0.08 10.91
N ASP A 48 -9.30 -0.10 10.45
CA ASP A 48 -8.18 0.57 11.11
C ASP A 48 -8.13 2.06 10.78
N VAL A 49 -8.88 2.55 9.79
CA VAL A 49 -8.80 3.96 9.34
C VAL A 49 -9.16 4.95 10.45
N ALA A 50 -10.05 4.57 11.37
CA ALA A 50 -10.42 5.41 12.51
C ALA A 50 -9.36 5.41 13.63
N THR A 51 -8.37 4.52 13.57
CA THR A 51 -7.35 4.29 14.60
C THR A 51 -5.90 4.40 14.08
N ALA A 52 -5.73 4.68 12.78
CA ALA A 52 -4.45 4.76 12.08
C ALA A 52 -3.73 6.11 12.21
#